data_AF-A0A2S4PWR6-F1
#
_entry.id   AF-A0A2S4PWR6-F1
#
_cell.length_a   1.000
_cell.length_b   1.000
_cell.length_c   1.000
_cell.angle_alpha   90.00
_cell.angle_beta   90.00
_cell.angle_gamma   90.00
#
_symmetry.space_group_name_H-M   'P 1'
#
loop_
_entity.id
_entity.type
_entity.pdbx_description
1 polymer ?
#
loop_
_entity_poly.entity_id
_entity_poly.type
_entity_poly.pdbx_seq_one_letter_code
_entity_poly.pdbx_strand_id
1 'polypeptide(L)'
;MPAGEVQTDSIVRDALNCGKQVFIPYIYGASKKGTTNTNIKSMMEMVKLNSLADYESLQRDRWGIPAIDPNTFDQREHVLQTSLEKGEGLDIIFVPGVAFQIDPNSKLVKRLGHGKGYYDSFLHRYQTKFHSTGQQTSQLKVPPLYGLSLKEQYLSTDDEMEVPLETHDYLLQGLAIGDGTFHNSTS
;
A
#
# COMPACT_ATOMS: atom_id res chain seq x y z
N MET A 1 3.90 -16.93 -2.50
CA MET A 1 2.49 -16.89 -2.93
C MET A 1 2.45 -16.14 -4.26
N PRO A 2 2.93 -16.74 -5.35
CA PRO A 2 2.83 -16.09 -6.66
C PRO A 2 1.45 -16.23 -7.31
N ALA A 3 0.48 -16.92 -6.69
CA ALA A 3 -0.76 -17.35 -7.35
C ALA A 3 -2.05 -16.71 -6.79
N GLY A 4 -1.97 -15.62 -6.01
CA GLY A 4 -3.15 -15.03 -5.36
C GLY A 4 -3.17 -13.50 -5.33
N GLU A 5 -2.23 -12.83 -5.95
CA GLU A 5 -2.21 -11.37 -6.09
C GLU A 5 -2.10 -10.99 -7.57
N VAL A 6 -2.62 -9.83 -7.93
CA VAL A 6 -2.44 -9.25 -9.26
C VAL A 6 -0.96 -8.94 -9.48
N GLN A 7 -0.40 -9.36 -10.62
CA GLN A 7 0.98 -9.04 -10.98
C GLN A 7 1.12 -7.55 -11.30
N THR A 8 1.93 -6.83 -10.53
CA THR A 8 2.11 -5.36 -10.65
C THR A 8 3.39 -4.95 -11.36
N ASP A 9 4.23 -5.90 -11.78
CA ASP A 9 5.50 -5.61 -12.48
C ASP A 9 5.33 -4.64 -13.66
N SER A 10 4.30 -4.82 -14.49
CA SER A 10 4.04 -3.93 -15.64
C SER A 10 3.67 -2.51 -15.22
N ILE A 11 2.90 -2.36 -14.15
CA ILE A 11 2.50 -1.05 -13.58
C ILE A 11 3.73 -0.32 -13.07
N VAL A 12 4.62 -1.02 -12.35
CA VAL A 12 5.87 -0.43 -11.84
C VAL A 12 6.77 0.02 -12.98
N ARG A 13 6.98 -0.83 -13.99
CA ARG A 13 7.80 -0.48 -15.16
C ARG A 13 7.24 0.72 -15.92
N ASP A 14 5.93 0.74 -16.19
CA ASP A 14 5.27 1.84 -16.88
C ASP A 14 5.38 3.16 -16.10
N ALA A 15 5.11 3.12 -14.79
CA ALA A 15 5.21 4.29 -13.92
C ALA A 15 6.63 4.88 -13.92
N LEU A 16 7.67 4.05 -13.79
CA LEU A 16 9.07 4.49 -13.82
C LEU A 16 9.46 5.05 -15.20
N ASN A 17 9.03 4.42 -16.29
CA ASN A 17 9.27 4.91 -17.66
C ASN A 17 8.56 6.24 -17.94
N CYS A 18 7.40 6.46 -17.32
CA CYS A 18 6.67 7.72 -17.38
C CYS A 18 7.26 8.82 -16.47
N GLY A 19 8.39 8.57 -15.81
CA GLY A 19 9.05 9.53 -14.91
C GLY A 19 8.34 9.71 -13.57
N LYS A 20 7.45 8.80 -13.17
CA LYS A 20 6.80 8.83 -11.85
C LYS A 20 7.76 8.32 -10.79
N GLN A 21 7.60 8.82 -9.57
CA GLN A 21 8.26 8.25 -8.40
C GLN A 21 7.47 7.03 -7.92
N VAL A 22 8.15 5.90 -7.72
CA VAL A 22 7.52 4.66 -7.24
C VAL A 22 8.12 4.29 -5.89
N PHE A 23 7.24 4.01 -4.93
CA PHE A 23 7.60 3.54 -3.59
C PHE A 23 7.01 2.14 -3.38
N ILE A 24 7.81 1.22 -2.85
CA ILE A 24 7.39 -0.17 -2.60
C ILE A 24 7.44 -0.50 -1.10
N PRO A 25 6.59 -1.42 -0.62
CA PRO A 25 6.59 -1.80 0.78
C PRO A 25 7.85 -2.58 1.16
N TYR A 26 8.44 -2.22 2.29
CA TYR A 26 9.50 -2.97 2.95
C TYR A 26 9.10 -3.28 4.39
N ILE A 27 9.09 -4.57 4.74
CA ILE A 27 8.74 -5.04 6.07
C ILE A 27 10.01 -5.40 6.83
N TYR A 28 10.22 -4.81 8.01
CA TYR A 28 11.34 -5.13 8.88
C TYR A 28 10.89 -5.55 10.27
N GLY A 29 11.67 -6.46 10.86
CA GLY A 29 11.52 -6.87 12.25
C GLY A 29 12.10 -5.82 13.19
N ALA A 30 11.53 -5.74 14.39
CA ALA A 30 11.93 -4.78 15.41
C ALA A 30 13.38 -4.93 15.92
N SER A 31 13.96 -6.12 15.78
CA SER A 31 15.29 -6.44 16.29
C SER A 31 16.43 -5.65 15.64
N LYS A 32 16.17 -4.89 14.57
CA LYS A 32 17.18 -4.06 13.89
C LYS A 32 17.52 -2.76 14.62
N LYS A 33 16.71 -2.29 15.58
CA LYS A 33 16.95 -1.04 16.33
C LYS A 33 17.38 -1.25 17.79
N GLY A 34 18.09 -2.33 18.11
CA GLY A 34 18.75 -2.52 19.40
C GLY A 34 17.85 -2.52 20.64
N THR A 35 16.53 -2.60 20.48
CA THR A 35 15.57 -2.61 21.58
C THR A 35 15.22 -4.04 21.96
N THR A 36 15.64 -4.47 23.14
CA THR A 36 15.39 -5.78 23.76
C THR A 36 13.95 -5.97 24.23
N ASN A 37 12.98 -5.29 23.60
CA ASN A 37 11.56 -5.46 23.89
C ASN A 37 10.97 -6.50 22.93
N THR A 38 10.70 -7.68 23.47
CA THR A 38 10.13 -8.86 22.81
C THR A 38 8.71 -8.68 22.26
N ASN A 39 8.13 -7.48 22.37
CA ASN A 39 6.75 -7.15 21.98
C ASN A 39 6.62 -6.29 20.72
N ILE A 40 7.71 -5.92 20.04
CA ILE A 40 7.59 -5.03 18.88
C ILE A 40 7.23 -5.86 17.63
N LYS A 41 5.97 -5.69 17.20
CA LYS A 41 5.39 -6.17 15.93
C LYS A 41 6.26 -5.69 14.76
N SER A 42 6.43 -6.52 13.73
CA SER A 42 7.11 -6.10 12.50
C SER A 42 6.43 -4.86 11.91
N MET A 43 7.23 -3.97 11.32
CA MET A 43 6.76 -2.69 10.76
C MET A 43 6.93 -2.69 9.24
N MET A 44 6.07 -1.96 8.55
CA MET A 44 6.15 -1.73 7.10
C MET A 44 6.48 -0.27 6.83
N GLU A 45 7.41 0.01 5.94
CA GLU A 45 7.61 1.36 5.39
C GLU A 45 7.55 1.32 3.87
N MET A 46 7.27 2.46 3.24
CA MET A 46 7.28 2.60 1.79
C MET A 46 8.57 3.30 1.40
N VAL A 47 9.38 2.64 0.59
CA VAL A 47 10.72 3.11 0.19
C VAL A 47 10.83 3.29 -1.30
N LYS A 48 11.55 4.32 -1.72
CA LYS A 48 11.66 4.71 -3.11
C LYS A 48 12.51 3.73 -3.93
N LEU A 49 12.05 3.45 -5.15
CA LEU A 49 12.86 2.88 -6.21
C LEU A 49 13.65 3.99 -6.91
N ASN A 50 14.95 3.79 -7.05
CA ASN A 50 15.85 4.81 -7.62
C ASN A 50 15.77 4.87 -9.15
N SER A 51 15.42 3.76 -9.81
CA SER A 51 15.27 3.66 -11.26
C SER A 51 14.61 2.34 -11.66
N LEU A 52 14.33 2.18 -12.96
CA LEU A 52 13.94 0.88 -13.52
C LEU A 52 15.02 -0.19 -13.32
N ALA A 53 16.30 0.16 -13.53
CA ALA A 53 17.41 -0.77 -13.33
C ALA A 53 17.54 -1.21 -11.86
N ASP A 54 17.28 -0.31 -10.92
CA ASP A 54 17.21 -0.63 -9.49
C ASP A 54 16.12 -1.68 -9.24
N TYR A 55 14.90 -1.44 -9.73
CA TYR A 55 13.81 -2.39 -9.60
C TYR A 55 14.10 -3.77 -10.22
N GLU A 56 14.68 -3.80 -11.42
CA GLU A 56 14.99 -5.04 -12.14
C GLU A 56 16.14 -5.84 -11.51
N SER A 57 17.00 -5.19 -10.72
CA SER A 57 18.07 -5.84 -9.97
C SER A 57 17.60 -6.52 -8.67
N LEU A 58 16.40 -6.19 -8.18
CA LEU A 58 15.89 -6.69 -6.91
C LEU A 58 15.72 -8.20 -6.94
N GLN A 59 16.24 -8.87 -5.91
CA GLN A 59 16.01 -10.29 -5.73
C GLN A 59 14.59 -10.50 -5.21
N ARG A 60 13.91 -11.52 -5.75
CA ARG A 60 12.58 -11.89 -5.26
C ARG A 60 12.71 -12.67 -3.96
N ASP A 61 11.87 -12.33 -2.99
CA ASP A 61 11.81 -13.08 -1.74
C ASP A 61 11.12 -14.45 -1.92
N ARG A 62 10.95 -15.19 -0.82
CA ARG A 62 10.26 -16.49 -0.81
C ARG A 62 8.80 -16.44 -1.28
N TRP A 63 8.22 -15.25 -1.39
CA TRP A 63 6.86 -15.04 -1.86
C TRP A 63 6.81 -14.67 -3.34
N GLY A 64 7.96 -14.39 -3.96
CA GLY A 64 8.08 -13.96 -5.35
C GLY A 64 8.06 -12.43 -5.50
N ILE A 65 8.15 -11.67 -4.42
CA ILE A 65 8.02 -10.21 -4.42
C ILE A 65 9.42 -9.59 -4.53
N PRO A 66 9.67 -8.64 -5.45
CA PRO A 66 10.93 -7.90 -5.50
C PRO A 66 11.20 -7.22 -4.15
N ALA A 67 12.29 -7.62 -3.48
CA ALA A 67 12.57 -7.21 -2.12
C ALA A 67 13.81 -6.32 -2.06
N ILE A 68 13.71 -5.24 -1.27
CA ILE A 68 14.83 -4.34 -1.00
C ILE A 68 15.89 -5.06 -0.17
N ASP A 69 17.15 -4.92 -0.58
CA ASP A 69 18.29 -5.38 0.22
C ASP A 69 18.28 -4.66 1.58
N PRO A 70 18.19 -5.40 2.71
CA PRO A 70 18.35 -4.89 4.05
C PRO A 70 19.48 -3.87 4.26
N ASN A 71 20.61 -4.03 3.58
CA ASN A 71 21.79 -3.16 3.72
C ASN A 71 21.63 -1.81 3.02
N THR A 72 20.69 -1.72 2.07
CA THR A 72 20.40 -0.48 1.32
C THR A 72 19.19 0.27 1.88
N PHE A 73 18.47 -0.32 2.84
CA PHE A 73 17.22 0.23 3.37
C PHE A 73 17.38 1.65 3.93
N ASP A 74 18.39 1.89 4.77
CA ASP A 74 18.63 3.19 5.40
C ASP A 74 19.15 4.25 4.42
N GLN A 75 19.57 3.84 3.22
CA GLN A 75 20.08 4.74 2.16
C GLN A 75 18.96 5.20 1.21
N ARG A 76 17.77 4.60 1.31
CA ARG A 76 16.63 4.90 0.44
C ARG A 76 15.76 5.98 1.05
N GLU A 77 15.07 6.69 0.16
CA GLU A 77 14.08 7.67 0.55
C GLU A 77 12.83 6.99 1.12
N HIS A 78 12.44 7.35 2.35
CA HIS A 78 11.26 6.81 3.05
C HIS A 78 10.11 7.79 2.99
N VAL A 79 8.93 7.33 2.56
CA VAL A 79 7.75 8.20 2.40
C VAL A 79 7.48 9.04 3.66
N LEU A 80 7.45 8.41 4.84
CA LEU A 80 7.15 9.11 6.09
C LEU A 80 8.24 10.11 6.52
N GLN A 81 9.48 9.96 6.07
CA GLN A 81 10.56 10.92 6.33
C GLN A 81 10.49 12.07 5.33
N THR A 82 10.45 11.76 4.03
CA THR A 82 10.32 12.75 2.95
C THR A 82 9.13 13.67 3.15
N SER A 83 7.99 13.09 3.54
CA SER A 83 6.77 13.87 3.78
C SER A 83 6.97 14.96 4.83
N LEU A 84 7.84 14.71 5.82
CA LEU A 84 8.18 15.68 6.84
C LEU A 84 9.13 16.77 6.32
N GLU A 85 10.12 16.38 5.52
CA GLU A 85 11.19 17.26 5.06
C GLU A 85 10.75 18.17 3.92
N LYS A 86 9.96 17.63 2.98
CA LYS A 86 9.54 18.32 1.75
C LYS A 86 8.10 18.80 1.79
N GLY A 87 7.29 18.32 2.74
CA GLY A 87 5.85 18.57 2.74
C GLY A 87 5.16 17.99 1.50
N GLU A 88 5.63 16.85 0.99
CA GLU A 88 5.07 16.17 -0.18
C GLU A 88 4.62 14.76 0.21
N GLY A 89 3.41 14.38 -0.19
CA GLY A 89 2.86 13.04 0.04
C GLY A 89 2.84 12.18 -1.21
N LEU A 90 2.36 10.95 -1.06
CA LEU A 90 1.98 10.10 -2.19
C LEU A 90 0.74 10.66 -2.87
N ASP A 91 0.66 10.52 -4.19
CA ASP A 91 -0.52 10.89 -4.98
C ASP A 91 -1.56 9.75 -5.02
N ILE A 92 -1.10 8.50 -4.99
CA ILE A 92 -1.93 7.29 -5.11
C ILE A 92 -1.27 6.16 -4.30
N ILE A 93 -2.07 5.32 -3.63
CA ILE A 93 -1.59 4.08 -3.00
C ILE A 93 -2.38 2.89 -3.53
N PHE A 94 -1.69 1.91 -4.11
CA PHE A 94 -2.27 0.61 -4.40
C PHE A 94 -2.20 -0.30 -3.17
N VAL A 95 -3.34 -0.85 -2.76
CA VAL A 95 -3.47 -1.64 -1.55
C VAL A 95 -3.84 -3.09 -1.92
N PRO A 96 -2.98 -4.09 -1.65
CA PRO A 96 -3.28 -5.49 -1.90
C PRO A 96 -4.28 -6.04 -0.87
N GLY A 97 -4.98 -7.09 -1.26
CA GLY A 97 -6.01 -7.74 -0.45
C GLY A 97 -6.30 -9.15 -0.94
N VAL A 98 -6.91 -9.94 -0.08
CA VAL A 98 -7.39 -11.30 -0.36
C VAL A 98 -8.80 -11.25 -0.91
N ALA A 99 -9.63 -10.34 -0.40
CA ALA A 99 -10.99 -10.12 -0.88
C ALA A 99 -11.32 -8.62 -0.88
N PHE A 100 -12.19 -8.22 -1.81
CA PHE A 100 -12.68 -6.87 -1.95
C PHE A 100 -14.18 -6.90 -2.18
N GLN A 101 -14.89 -5.89 -1.66
CA GLN A 101 -16.33 -5.75 -1.87
C GLN A 101 -16.67 -4.27 -1.95
N ILE A 102 -17.52 -3.90 -2.91
CA ILE A 102 -18.02 -2.52 -3.02
C ILE A 102 -19.22 -2.37 -2.11
N ASP A 103 -19.15 -1.43 -1.17
CA ASP A 103 -20.27 -1.12 -0.30
C ASP A 103 -21.38 -0.40 -1.10
N PRO A 104 -22.62 -0.93 -1.13
CA PRO A 104 -23.67 -0.40 -1.99
C PRO A 104 -24.12 1.01 -1.58
N ASN A 105 -23.93 1.40 -0.30
CA ASN A 105 -24.38 2.67 0.24
C ASN A 105 -23.33 3.77 0.06
N SER A 106 -22.12 3.55 0.59
CA SER A 106 -21.03 4.52 0.58
C SER A 106 -20.27 4.55 -0.75
N LYS A 107 -20.42 3.51 -1.59
CA LYS A 107 -19.63 3.29 -2.82
C LYS A 107 -18.13 3.14 -2.57
N LEU A 108 -17.70 3.04 -1.32
CA LEU A 108 -16.31 2.74 -0.97
C LEU A 108 -16.07 1.24 -1.02
N VAL A 109 -14.80 0.86 -1.10
CA VAL A 109 -14.39 -0.54 -1.22
C VAL A 109 -13.91 -1.05 0.12
N LYS A 110 -14.56 -2.11 0.62
CA LYS A 110 -14.11 -2.93 1.74
C LYS A 110 -12.97 -3.84 1.26
N ARG A 111 -11.98 -4.05 2.12
CA ARG A 111 -10.79 -4.85 1.81
C ARG A 111 -10.48 -5.81 2.96
N LEU A 112 -10.32 -7.10 2.63
CA LEU A 112 -9.76 -8.08 3.54
C LEU A 112 -8.27 -8.25 3.27
N GLY A 113 -7.41 -7.92 4.24
CA GLY A 113 -5.98 -8.18 4.16
C GLY A 113 -5.58 -9.59 4.63
N HIS A 114 -4.28 -9.92 4.57
CA HIS A 114 -3.73 -11.17 5.12
C HIS A 114 -3.68 -11.26 6.67
N GLY A 115 -4.35 -10.35 7.38
CA GLY A 115 -4.51 -10.41 8.85
C GLY A 115 -3.37 -9.83 9.71
N LYS A 116 -2.26 -9.36 9.13
CA LYS A 116 -1.19 -8.69 9.92
C LYS A 116 -1.41 -7.19 10.13
N GLY A 117 -2.28 -6.56 9.33
CA GLY A 117 -2.61 -5.13 9.42
C GLY A 117 -1.45 -4.20 9.06
N TYR A 118 -0.51 -4.62 8.19
CA TYR A 118 0.63 -3.78 7.80
C TYR A 118 0.21 -2.50 7.09
N TYR A 119 -0.71 -2.62 6.13
CA TYR A 119 -1.25 -1.49 5.38
C TYR A 119 -2.03 -0.56 6.31
N ASP A 120 -2.92 -1.10 7.14
CA ASP A 120 -3.72 -0.29 8.07
C ASP A 120 -2.82 0.46 9.08
N SER A 121 -1.78 -0.20 9.60
CA SER A 121 -0.78 0.42 10.49
C SER A 121 0.08 1.47 9.78
N PHE A 122 0.38 1.30 8.48
CA PHE A 122 1.10 2.29 7.69
C PHE A 122 0.22 3.50 7.38
N LEU A 123 -1.01 3.28 6.93
CA LEU A 123 -1.98 4.33 6.60
C LEU A 123 -2.30 5.19 7.82
N HIS A 124 -2.45 4.57 9.00
CA HIS A 124 -2.62 5.30 10.25
C HIS A 124 -1.44 6.24 10.53
N ARG A 125 -0.19 5.73 10.50
CA ARG A 125 1.00 6.55 10.71
C ARG A 125 1.15 7.64 9.64
N TYR A 126 0.82 7.32 8.39
CA TYR A 126 0.80 8.26 7.29
C TYR A 126 -0.15 9.42 7.64
N GLN A 127 -1.44 9.15 7.85
CA GLN A 127 -2.43 10.16 8.19
C GLN A 127 -2.09 10.97 9.43
N THR A 128 -1.66 10.34 10.53
CA THR A 128 -1.22 11.06 11.74
C THR A 128 -0.12 12.05 11.40
N LYS A 129 0.84 11.67 10.55
CA LYS A 129 1.94 12.54 10.18
C LYS A 129 1.48 13.74 9.35
N PHE A 130 0.56 13.55 8.40
CA PHE A 130 0.00 14.65 7.60
C PHE A 130 -1.02 15.52 8.34
N HIS A 131 -1.69 15.00 9.37
CA HIS A 131 -2.66 15.77 10.16
C HIS A 131 -2.00 16.50 11.35
N SER A 132 -0.86 16.01 11.86
CA SER A 132 -0.17 16.57 13.03
C SER A 132 0.71 17.79 12.74
N THR A 133 1.10 18.00 11.47
CA THR A 133 1.82 19.21 11.06
C THR A 133 0.83 20.37 10.93
N GLY A 134 0.55 21.04 12.06
CA GLY A 134 -0.31 22.23 12.19
C GLY A 134 0.18 23.48 11.43
N GLN A 135 0.85 23.32 10.30
CA GLN A 135 1.14 24.40 9.37
C GLN A 135 -0.02 24.50 8.38
N GLN A 136 -0.73 25.64 8.43
CA GLN A 136 -1.78 26.05 7.50
C GLN A 136 -1.30 26.24 6.04
N THR A 137 -0.21 25.61 5.61
CA THR A 137 0.42 25.84 4.31
C THR A 137 0.83 24.53 3.65
N SER A 138 -0.14 23.65 3.43
CA SER A 138 -0.39 22.99 2.14
C SER A 138 -1.47 21.93 2.33
N GLN A 139 -2.47 21.93 1.45
CA GLN A 139 -3.53 20.93 1.36
C GLN A 139 -2.95 19.58 0.94
N LEU A 140 -2.15 18.94 1.80
CA LEU A 140 -1.62 17.61 1.49
C LEU A 140 -2.77 16.62 1.57
N LYS A 141 -3.31 16.34 0.39
CA LYS A 141 -4.45 15.45 0.16
C LYS A 141 -4.07 14.06 0.65
N VAL A 142 -4.93 13.46 1.48
CA VAL A 142 -4.84 12.02 1.76
C VAL A 142 -4.92 11.30 0.41
N PRO A 143 -3.91 10.50 0.03
CA PRO A 143 -3.90 9.86 -1.28
C PRO A 143 -5.13 8.95 -1.42
N PRO A 144 -5.83 8.97 -2.56
CA PRO A 144 -6.80 7.93 -2.87
C PRO A 144 -6.12 6.55 -2.85
N LEU A 145 -6.82 5.62 -2.22
CA LEU A 145 -6.44 4.22 -2.11
C LEU A 145 -7.19 3.43 -3.18
N TYR A 146 -6.47 2.58 -3.92
CA TYR A 146 -7.06 1.70 -4.93
C TYR A 146 -6.67 0.24 -4.68
N GLY A 147 -7.65 -0.66 -4.80
CA GLY A 147 -7.40 -2.10 -4.85
C GLY A 147 -7.14 -2.55 -6.29
N LEU A 148 -6.30 -3.58 -6.42
CA LEU A 148 -6.16 -4.37 -7.65
C LEU A 148 -6.62 -5.79 -7.33
N SER A 149 -7.68 -6.25 -7.98
CA SER A 149 -8.36 -7.50 -7.66
C SER A 149 -8.37 -8.43 -8.87
N LEU A 150 -8.04 -9.69 -8.66
CA LEU A 150 -8.48 -10.75 -9.57
C LEU A 150 -10.02 -10.87 -9.50
N LYS A 151 -10.63 -11.50 -10.50
CA LYS A 151 -12.09 -11.67 -10.52
C LYS A 151 -12.56 -12.49 -9.31
N GLU A 152 -11.78 -13.49 -8.93
CA GLU A 152 -12.03 -14.41 -7.83
C GLU A 152 -11.93 -13.74 -6.45
N GLN A 153 -11.31 -12.57 -6.37
CA GLN A 153 -11.15 -11.81 -5.13
C GLN A 153 -12.26 -10.78 -4.92
N TYR A 154 -13.10 -10.54 -5.93
CA TYR A 154 -14.21 -9.62 -5.84
C TYR A 154 -15.48 -10.36 -5.37
N LEU A 155 -16.02 -9.94 -4.23
CA LEU A 155 -17.32 -10.39 -3.73
C LEU A 155 -18.39 -9.41 -4.19
N SER A 156 -19.36 -9.93 -4.93
CA SER A 156 -20.56 -9.20 -5.33
C SER A 156 -21.47 -8.95 -4.13
N THR A 157 -22.43 -8.05 -4.28
CA THR A 157 -23.45 -7.80 -3.24
C THR A 157 -24.46 -8.92 -3.10
N ASP A 158 -24.52 -9.81 -4.09
CA ASP A 158 -25.46 -10.94 -4.12
C ASP A 158 -24.85 -12.21 -3.47
N ASP A 159 -23.56 -12.16 -3.10
CA ASP A 159 -22.89 -13.24 -2.39
C ASP A 159 -23.33 -13.30 -0.92
N GLU A 160 -23.49 -14.51 -0.39
CA GLU A 160 -23.81 -14.74 1.04
C GLU A 160 -22.66 -14.33 1.99
N MET A 161 -21.49 -14.03 1.43
CA MET A 161 -20.28 -13.65 2.16
C MET A 161 -20.00 -12.16 2.03
N GLU A 162 -19.72 -11.52 3.16
CA GLU A 162 -19.33 -10.11 3.23
C GLU A 162 -17.86 -9.99 3.66
N VAL A 163 -17.15 -8.99 3.14
CA VAL A 163 -15.84 -8.62 3.69
C VAL A 163 -16.05 -8.00 5.08
N PRO A 164 -15.57 -8.63 6.17
CA PRO A 164 -15.70 -8.06 7.50
C PRO A 164 -14.84 -6.80 7.60
N LEU A 165 -15.32 -5.83 8.38
CA LEU A 165 -14.58 -4.62 8.72
C LEU A 165 -14.38 -4.53 10.22
N GLU A 166 -13.16 -4.18 10.61
CA GLU A 166 -12.82 -3.76 11.96
C GLU A 166 -12.70 -2.23 12.03
N THR A 167 -12.72 -1.69 13.25
CA THR A 167 -12.71 -0.23 13.50
C THR A 167 -11.46 0.49 12.99
N HIS A 168 -10.39 -0.25 12.70
CA HIS A 168 -9.11 0.28 12.25
C HIS A 168 -8.85 0.01 10.75
N ASP A 169 -9.81 -0.58 10.04
CA ASP A 169 -9.68 -0.85 8.62
C ASP A 169 -9.91 0.40 7.77
N TYR A 170 -9.08 0.54 6.75
CA TYR A 170 -9.17 1.63 5.78
C TYR A 170 -9.98 1.21 4.55
N LEU A 171 -11.05 1.95 4.28
CA LEU A 171 -11.84 1.81 3.04
C LEU A 171 -11.12 2.44 1.85
N LEU A 172 -11.24 1.82 0.68
CA LEU A 172 -10.60 2.30 -0.55
C LEU A 172 -11.57 3.11 -1.41
N GLN A 173 -11.02 4.04 -2.19
CA GLN A 173 -11.79 4.90 -3.10
C GLN A 173 -12.09 4.21 -4.43
N GLY A 174 -11.34 3.17 -4.82
CA GLY A 174 -11.66 2.43 -6.04
C GLY A 174 -11.04 1.04 -6.12
N LEU A 175 -11.47 0.31 -7.15
CA LEU A 175 -11.09 -1.08 -7.38
C LEU A 175 -10.99 -1.34 -8.88
N ALA A 176 -9.84 -1.81 -9.35
CA ALA A 176 -9.72 -2.42 -10.67
C ALA A 176 -9.88 -3.94 -10.54
N ILE A 177 -10.78 -4.53 -11.32
CA ILE A 177 -11.10 -5.96 -11.27
C ILE A 177 -10.57 -6.66 -12.52
N GLY A 178 -10.14 -7.92 -12.38
CA GLY A 178 -9.52 -8.72 -13.44
C GLY A 178 -10.39 -9.02 -14.66
N ASP A 179 -11.64 -8.56 -14.68
CA ASP A 179 -12.53 -8.57 -15.86
C ASP A 179 -12.46 -7.27 -16.69
N GLY A 180 -11.61 -6.31 -16.29
CA GLY A 180 -11.42 -5.03 -16.96
C GLY A 180 -12.32 -3.92 -16.42
N THR A 181 -13.18 -4.19 -15.44
CA THR A 181 -13.99 -3.15 -14.81
C THR A 181 -13.16 -2.32 -13.83
N PHE A 182 -13.50 -1.03 -13.74
CA PHE A 182 -12.92 -0.12 -12.78
C PHE A 182 -14.03 0.63 -12.05
N HIS A 183 -14.04 0.50 -10.73
CA HIS A 183 -14.95 1.20 -9.83
C HIS A 183 -14.23 2.36 -9.16
N ASN A 184 -14.89 3.52 -9.10
CA ASN A 184 -14.40 4.70 -8.38
C ASN A 184 -15.55 5.33 -7.58
N SER A 185 -15.34 5.55 -6.29
CA SER A 185 -16.32 6.12 -5.36
C SER A 185 -16.59 7.60 -5.60
N THR A 186 -15.75 8.28 -6.38
CA THR A 186 -15.96 9.70 -6.73
C THR A 186 -16.70 9.89 -8.07
N SER A 187 -17.23 8.83 -8.67
CA SER A 187 -18.00 8.85 -9.92
C SER A 187 -19.50 8.64 -9.69
#